data_AF-A0A6G9YWG4-F1
#
_entry.id   AF-A0A6G9YWG4-F1
#
_cell.length_a   1.000
_cell.length_b   1.000
_cell.length_c   1.000
_cell.angle_alpha   90.00
_cell.angle_beta   90.00
_cell.angle_gamma   90.00
#
_symmetry.space_group_name_H-M   'P 1'
#
loop_
_entity.id
_entity.type
_entity.pdbx_description
1 polymer ?
#
loop_
_entity_poly.entity_id
_entity_poly.type
_entity_poly.pdbx_seq_one_letter_code
_entity_poly.pdbx_strand_id
1 'polypeptide(L)'
;MGDGDQQDNQFGAAAARTPNFGYLLVYEPLLMYYGAAAETNVFTDPNTAMMKCRQFGETLTELMFATFGIPGMPDKQFKRLNVLLDQGALPQRVHTWFDSVRLIGNKATHHGYADQRQALLLVRACYEMGAWYHRTVDPTSSAPPPFVPPQPPQDRPAPATAAEAEASNELLALLQAYHAELVEMRLKVDEQTAMAAAEAAAQRAATQEILRTVRGQAELIRLVQGLSSQVSDLQKRLSDRASAAENIDSGVRDKLLTQARLASRPPLNEAQVRRVIDRMLTAGWAVQDVADTDLYARQGVAIREVTTARGRADYLLYIDARLVGVIEAKREGTSLTGVDQQSERYAHDLTAGQRLAAWRTPLPFRYESTSVETHFANSLDPVVRPRRVFSFHQPTTLARWMREAENEPEAPTLRARFRRMPELATDGLRPAQIEAIEGLEKSLAEDRPRALIQMATGAGKTFTVVTESYRLLEYAGVKRVLFLVDRNNLGEQAESEYTNFTVPDQRPAAREGRTEVSNR
;
A
#
# COMPACT_ATOMS: atom_id res chain seq x y z
N MET A 1 33.05 34.65 -15.06
CA MET A 1 32.16 33.49 -15.19
C MET A 1 33.03 32.37 -15.71
N GLY A 2 33.43 31.46 -14.83
CA GLY A 2 34.39 30.39 -15.15
C GLY A 2 33.72 29.22 -15.86
N ASP A 3 34.52 28.32 -16.45
CA ASP A 3 34.07 27.10 -17.13
C ASP A 3 33.07 26.25 -16.31
N GLY A 4 33.19 26.28 -14.97
CA GLY A 4 32.27 25.59 -14.06
C GLY A 4 30.82 26.11 -14.09
N ASP A 5 30.62 27.42 -14.20
CA ASP A 5 29.26 28.01 -14.27
C ASP A 5 28.56 27.68 -15.59
N GLN A 6 29.32 27.50 -16.68
CA GLN A 6 28.76 27.11 -17.99
C GLN A 6 28.45 25.62 -18.07
N GLN A 7 29.24 24.77 -17.40
CA GLN A 7 29.02 23.32 -17.34
C GLN A 7 27.76 22.97 -16.52
N ASP A 8 27.60 23.56 -15.33
CA ASP A 8 26.41 23.36 -14.49
C ASP A 8 25.13 23.83 -15.21
N ASN A 9 25.25 24.88 -16.03
CA ASN A 9 24.14 25.40 -16.83
C ASN A 9 23.70 24.44 -17.96
N GLN A 10 24.61 23.68 -18.57
CA GLN A 10 24.26 22.73 -19.64
C GLN A 10 23.56 21.47 -19.10
N PHE A 11 24.04 20.91 -17.99
CA PHE A 11 23.38 19.79 -17.32
C PHE A 11 21.98 20.20 -16.82
N GLY A 12 21.86 21.40 -16.23
CA GLY A 12 20.56 21.96 -15.83
C GLY A 12 19.59 22.13 -17.01
N ALA A 13 20.07 22.64 -18.15
CA ALA A 13 19.26 22.79 -19.36
C ALA A 13 18.81 21.45 -19.94
N ALA A 14 19.68 20.44 -19.96
CA ALA A 14 19.32 19.08 -20.38
C ALA A 14 18.29 18.46 -19.42
N ALA A 15 18.53 18.56 -18.11
CA ALA A 15 17.65 18.04 -17.07
C ALA A 15 16.24 18.67 -17.12
N ALA A 16 16.14 19.96 -17.42
CA ALA A 16 14.85 20.63 -17.58
C ALA A 16 14.04 20.15 -18.81
N ARG A 17 14.68 19.46 -19.75
CA ARG A 17 14.08 19.03 -21.03
C ARG A 17 13.88 17.53 -21.15
N THR A 18 14.68 16.72 -20.48
CA THR A 18 14.41 15.28 -20.40
C THR A 18 13.13 15.04 -19.60
N PRO A 19 12.10 14.40 -20.18
CA PRO A 19 10.86 14.14 -19.47
C PRO A 19 11.03 13.13 -18.34
N ASN A 20 11.92 12.16 -18.51
CA ASN A 20 11.97 11.00 -17.64
C ASN A 20 13.13 11.01 -16.64
N PHE A 21 14.22 11.73 -16.90
CA PHE A 21 15.46 11.56 -16.12
C PHE A 21 15.99 12.84 -15.48
N GLY A 22 15.34 13.98 -15.71
CA GLY A 22 15.81 15.28 -15.23
C GLY A 22 15.96 15.38 -13.72
N TYR A 23 15.01 14.79 -12.98
CA TYR A 23 15.02 14.80 -11.51
C TYR A 23 16.22 14.06 -10.90
N LEU A 24 16.91 13.20 -11.66
CA LEU A 24 18.08 12.47 -11.18
C LEU A 24 19.35 13.33 -11.12
N LEU A 25 19.33 14.53 -11.71
CA LEU A 25 20.50 15.43 -11.73
C LEU A 25 20.98 15.76 -10.30
N VAL A 26 20.06 15.88 -9.34
CA VAL A 26 20.39 16.19 -7.94
C VAL A 26 21.20 15.08 -7.26
N TYR A 27 21.09 13.84 -7.75
CA TYR A 27 21.80 12.69 -7.19
C TYR A 27 23.11 12.43 -7.91
N GLU A 28 23.07 12.38 -9.24
CA GLU A 28 24.23 12.07 -10.07
C GLU A 28 24.00 12.50 -11.53
N PRO A 29 24.79 13.47 -12.07
CA PRO A 29 24.66 13.95 -13.45
C PRO A 29 24.73 12.85 -14.52
N LEU A 30 25.51 11.79 -14.27
CA LEU A 30 25.60 10.65 -15.19
C LEU A 30 24.27 9.89 -15.36
N LEU A 31 23.45 9.78 -14.31
CA LEU A 31 22.17 9.09 -14.41
C LEU A 31 21.20 9.88 -15.29
N MET A 32 21.13 11.21 -15.09
CA MET A 32 20.36 12.08 -15.97
C MET A 32 20.85 11.97 -17.42
N TYR A 33 22.16 12.08 -17.64
CA TYR A 33 22.76 12.00 -18.97
C TYR A 33 22.49 10.67 -19.67
N TYR A 34 22.77 9.53 -19.03
CA TYR A 34 22.58 8.22 -19.66
C TYR A 34 21.11 7.90 -19.92
N GLY A 35 20.21 8.31 -19.01
CA GLY A 35 18.77 8.20 -19.24
C GLY A 35 18.29 9.05 -20.41
N ALA A 36 18.69 10.33 -20.45
CA ALA A 36 18.36 11.25 -21.54
C ALA A 36 18.96 10.80 -22.89
N ALA A 37 20.18 10.25 -22.88
CA ALA A 37 20.80 9.67 -24.08
C ALA A 37 20.08 8.40 -24.53
N ALA A 38 19.63 7.55 -23.59
CA ALA A 38 18.89 6.35 -23.95
C ALA A 38 17.52 6.69 -24.55
N GLU A 39 16.74 7.57 -23.91
CA GLU A 39 15.40 7.94 -24.37
C GLU A 39 15.40 8.64 -25.74
N THR A 40 16.40 9.48 -26.00
CA THR A 40 16.52 10.19 -27.28
C THR A 40 16.90 9.28 -28.44
N ASN A 41 17.53 8.13 -28.16
CA ASN A 41 17.99 7.20 -29.18
C ASN A 41 17.09 5.99 -29.41
N VAL A 42 16.03 5.76 -28.61
CA VAL A 42 15.18 4.55 -28.67
C VAL A 42 14.76 4.17 -30.09
N PHE A 43 14.35 5.15 -30.90
CA PHE A 43 13.83 4.91 -32.25
C PHE A 43 14.81 5.26 -33.37
N THR A 44 15.81 6.10 -33.10
CA THR A 44 16.81 6.52 -34.10
C THR A 44 18.01 5.60 -34.13
N ASP A 45 18.48 5.14 -32.96
CA ASP A 45 19.56 4.18 -32.79
C ASP A 45 19.30 3.31 -31.54
N PRO A 46 18.50 2.23 -31.68
CA PRO A 46 18.15 1.36 -30.57
C PRO A 46 19.37 0.69 -29.91
N ASN A 47 20.44 0.45 -30.69
CA ASN A 47 21.67 -0.13 -30.17
C ASN A 47 22.34 0.82 -29.18
N THR A 48 22.51 2.09 -29.58
CA THR A 48 23.02 3.14 -28.70
C THR A 48 22.13 3.32 -27.47
N ALA A 49 20.81 3.32 -27.62
CA ALA A 49 19.89 3.41 -26.50
C ALA A 49 20.13 2.30 -25.46
N MET A 50 20.23 1.05 -25.90
CA MET A 50 20.49 -0.10 -25.03
C MET A 50 21.87 -0.05 -24.36
N MET A 51 22.90 0.44 -25.06
CA MET A 51 24.22 0.67 -24.47
C MET A 51 24.18 1.75 -23.39
N LYS A 52 23.42 2.84 -23.60
CA LYS A 52 23.23 3.90 -22.61
C LYS A 52 22.45 3.41 -21.40
N CYS A 53 21.43 2.57 -21.57
CA CYS A 53 20.75 1.90 -20.46
C CYS A 53 21.72 1.04 -19.63
N ARG A 54 22.62 0.31 -20.27
CA ARG A 54 23.66 -0.47 -19.57
C ARG A 54 24.57 0.44 -18.72
N GLN A 55 25.05 1.53 -19.30
CA GLN A 55 25.87 2.51 -18.60
C GLN A 55 25.13 3.14 -17.41
N PHE A 56 23.83 3.45 -17.58
CA PHE A 56 22.97 3.90 -16.48
C PHE A 56 22.93 2.89 -15.32
N GLY A 57 22.74 1.60 -15.64
CA GLY A 57 22.73 0.54 -14.63
C GLY A 57 24.06 0.38 -13.91
N GLU A 58 25.19 0.53 -14.60
CA GLU A 58 26.53 0.48 -13.99
C GLU A 58 26.74 1.68 -13.05
N THR A 59 26.44 2.90 -13.52
CA THR A 59 26.49 4.14 -12.72
C THR A 59 25.63 4.05 -11.48
N LEU A 60 24.40 3.54 -11.59
CA LEU A 60 23.51 3.42 -10.43
C LEU A 60 24.05 2.43 -9.39
N THR A 61 24.67 1.32 -9.81
CA THR A 61 25.31 0.41 -8.85
C THR A 61 26.46 1.08 -8.11
N GLU A 62 27.31 1.85 -8.79
CA GLU A 62 28.42 2.57 -8.12
C GLU A 62 27.90 3.62 -7.14
N LEU A 63 26.89 4.39 -7.56
CA LEU A 63 26.23 5.36 -6.71
C LEU A 63 25.65 4.71 -5.45
N MET A 64 25.05 3.53 -5.55
CA MET A 64 24.53 2.80 -4.39
C MET A 64 25.63 2.41 -3.41
N PHE A 65 26.81 1.97 -3.85
CA PHE A 65 27.92 1.69 -2.93
C PHE A 65 28.32 2.93 -2.13
N ALA A 66 28.43 4.08 -2.81
CA ALA A 66 28.71 5.36 -2.16
C ALA A 66 27.60 5.79 -1.19
N THR A 67 26.32 5.71 -1.59
CA THR A 67 25.18 6.19 -0.80
C THR A 67 24.89 5.31 0.41
N PHE A 68 24.98 3.99 0.25
CA PHE A 68 24.67 3.03 1.33
C PHE A 68 25.88 2.77 2.24
N GLY A 69 27.04 3.35 1.93
CA GLY A 69 28.27 3.18 2.70
C GLY A 69 28.72 1.73 2.74
N ILE A 70 28.78 1.07 1.58
CA ILE A 70 29.18 -0.34 1.48
C ILE A 70 30.64 -0.37 1.01
N PRO A 71 31.60 -0.80 1.84
CA PRO A 71 33.01 -0.82 1.46
C PRO A 71 33.33 -1.98 0.52
N GLY A 72 34.44 -1.87 -0.21
CA GLY A 72 34.98 -2.95 -1.03
C GLY A 72 34.18 -3.22 -2.30
N MET A 73 33.79 -2.15 -3.02
CA MET A 73 33.06 -2.27 -4.28
C MET A 73 33.81 -3.15 -5.29
N PRO A 74 33.19 -4.25 -5.78
CA PRO A 74 33.81 -5.09 -6.82
C PRO A 74 33.93 -4.37 -8.17
N ASP A 75 34.91 -4.75 -9.01
CA ASP A 75 35.06 -4.15 -10.36
C ASP A 75 33.91 -4.51 -11.33
N LYS A 76 33.41 -5.75 -11.24
CA LYS A 76 32.40 -6.27 -12.19
C LYS A 76 30.99 -5.97 -11.70
N GLN A 77 30.15 -5.39 -12.56
CA GLN A 77 28.75 -5.04 -12.24
C GLN A 77 27.95 -6.21 -11.65
N PHE A 78 28.04 -7.42 -12.19
CA PHE A 78 27.29 -8.55 -11.65
C PHE A 78 27.68 -8.89 -10.19
N LYS A 79 28.96 -8.71 -9.83
CA LYS A 79 29.43 -8.90 -8.45
C LYS A 79 28.91 -7.78 -7.54
N ARG A 80 28.86 -6.54 -8.04
CA ARG A 80 28.25 -5.41 -7.32
C ARG A 80 26.79 -5.71 -7.00
N LEU A 81 26.02 -6.21 -7.97
CA LEU A 81 24.61 -6.59 -7.78
C LEU A 81 24.44 -7.67 -6.70
N ASN A 82 25.27 -8.72 -6.72
CA ASN A 82 25.23 -9.78 -5.70
C ASN A 82 25.49 -9.21 -4.30
N VAL A 83 26.52 -8.38 -4.14
CA VAL A 83 26.84 -7.75 -2.84
C VAL A 83 25.68 -6.86 -2.36
N LEU A 84 25.08 -6.05 -3.24
CA LEU A 84 23.94 -5.19 -2.89
C LEU A 84 22.71 -6.01 -2.50
N LEU A 85 22.47 -7.15 -3.17
CA LEU A 85 21.40 -8.08 -2.84
C LEU A 85 21.63 -8.73 -1.48
N ASP A 86 22.84 -9.24 -1.23
CA ASP A 86 23.23 -9.91 0.01
C ASP A 86 23.16 -8.97 1.23
N GLN A 87 23.51 -7.68 1.04
CA GLN A 87 23.39 -6.64 2.07
C GLN A 87 21.94 -6.11 2.23
N GLY A 88 20.99 -6.59 1.42
CA GLY A 88 19.59 -6.16 1.44
C GLY A 88 19.35 -4.74 0.90
N ALA A 89 20.37 -4.11 0.30
CA ALA A 89 20.32 -2.78 -0.31
C ALA A 89 19.60 -2.77 -1.67
N LEU A 90 19.51 -3.95 -2.31
CA LEU A 90 18.81 -4.12 -3.58
C LEU A 90 17.71 -5.19 -3.45
N PRO A 91 16.42 -4.80 -3.34
CA PRO A 91 15.33 -5.76 -3.31
C PRO A 91 15.25 -6.61 -4.59
N GLN A 92 14.84 -7.88 -4.47
CA GLN A 92 14.80 -8.83 -5.60
C GLN A 92 14.02 -8.31 -6.82
N ARG A 93 12.91 -7.60 -6.60
CA ARG A 93 12.14 -6.99 -7.69
C ARG A 93 12.98 -5.99 -8.48
N VAL A 94 13.71 -5.11 -7.79
CA VAL A 94 14.55 -4.08 -8.42
C VAL A 94 15.73 -4.74 -9.14
N HIS A 95 16.28 -5.82 -8.58
CA HIS A 95 17.32 -6.62 -9.23
C HIS A 95 16.93 -7.10 -10.63
N THR A 96 15.66 -7.45 -10.86
CA THR A 96 15.19 -7.90 -12.19
C THR A 96 15.35 -6.84 -13.28
N TRP A 97 15.26 -5.56 -12.95
CA TRP A 97 15.51 -4.46 -13.90
C TRP A 97 16.99 -4.37 -14.25
N PHE A 98 17.88 -4.46 -13.26
CA PHE A 98 19.33 -4.49 -13.48
C PHE A 98 19.75 -5.69 -14.34
N ASP A 99 19.19 -6.88 -14.09
CA ASP A 99 19.46 -8.06 -14.91
C ASP A 99 19.01 -7.88 -16.35
N SER A 100 17.80 -7.33 -16.56
CA SER A 100 17.26 -7.09 -17.90
C SER A 100 18.17 -6.14 -18.68
N VAL A 101 18.55 -5.01 -18.07
CA VAL A 101 19.46 -4.02 -18.64
C VAL A 101 20.84 -4.63 -18.93
N ARG A 102 21.39 -5.42 -18.02
CA ARG A 102 22.70 -6.06 -18.18
C ARG A 102 22.70 -7.09 -19.30
N LEU A 103 21.71 -7.98 -19.33
CA LEU A 103 21.63 -9.10 -20.29
C LEU A 103 21.38 -8.59 -21.71
N ILE A 104 20.41 -7.70 -21.90
CA ILE A 104 20.09 -7.15 -23.22
C ILE A 104 21.16 -6.14 -23.65
N GLY A 105 21.65 -5.30 -22.74
CA GLY A 105 22.75 -4.37 -23.01
C GLY A 105 24.03 -5.08 -23.47
N ASN A 106 24.37 -6.23 -22.87
CA ASN A 106 25.48 -7.07 -23.35
C ASN A 106 25.29 -7.54 -24.79
N LYS A 107 24.06 -7.95 -25.16
CA LYS A 107 23.76 -8.35 -26.54
C LYS A 107 23.91 -7.18 -27.51
N ALA A 108 23.48 -5.98 -27.11
CA ALA A 108 23.64 -4.77 -27.91
C ALA A 108 25.13 -4.45 -28.14
N THR A 109 25.95 -4.43 -27.08
CA THR A 109 27.37 -4.09 -27.17
C THR A 109 28.20 -5.11 -27.96
N HIS A 110 27.93 -6.42 -27.81
CA HIS A 110 28.78 -7.46 -28.40
C HIS A 110 28.27 -8.03 -29.73
N HIS A 111 26.97 -7.93 -30.02
CA HIS A 111 26.35 -8.54 -31.19
C HIS A 111 25.64 -7.54 -32.11
N GLY A 112 25.75 -6.23 -31.85
CA GLY A 112 25.06 -5.21 -32.63
C GLY A 112 23.53 -5.32 -32.57
N TYR A 113 22.99 -5.96 -31.52
CA TYR A 113 21.55 -6.13 -31.35
C TYR A 113 20.86 -4.76 -31.29
N ALA A 114 19.83 -4.55 -32.12
CA ALA A 114 19.19 -3.25 -32.33
C ALA A 114 17.66 -3.39 -32.50
N ASP A 115 16.96 -3.66 -31.40
CA ASP A 115 15.50 -3.83 -31.38
C ASP A 115 14.83 -2.65 -30.65
N GLN A 116 13.90 -1.96 -31.33
CA GLN A 116 13.22 -0.77 -30.80
C GLN A 116 12.33 -1.08 -29.58
N ARG A 117 11.66 -2.24 -29.58
CA ARG A 117 10.79 -2.66 -28.47
C ARG A 117 11.62 -2.96 -27.22
N GLN A 118 12.72 -3.69 -27.38
CA GLN A 118 13.64 -3.97 -26.27
C GLN A 118 14.33 -2.70 -25.77
N ALA A 119 14.75 -1.80 -26.66
CA ALA A 119 15.30 -0.50 -26.26
C ALA A 119 14.30 0.30 -25.41
N LEU A 120 13.03 0.35 -25.83
CA LEU A 120 11.97 1.02 -25.07
C LEU A 120 11.73 0.37 -23.70
N LEU A 121 11.72 -0.97 -23.63
CA LEU A 121 11.61 -1.72 -22.36
C LEU A 121 12.78 -1.42 -21.42
N LEU A 122 14.02 -1.33 -21.94
CA LEU A 122 15.18 -0.98 -21.13
C LEU A 122 15.15 0.47 -20.65
N VAL A 123 14.71 1.42 -21.49
CA VAL A 123 14.54 2.82 -21.06
C VAL A 123 13.51 2.90 -19.94
N ARG A 124 12.40 2.17 -20.03
CA ARG A 124 11.43 2.08 -18.94
C ARG A 124 12.06 1.46 -17.68
N ALA A 125 12.85 0.40 -17.81
CA ALA A 125 13.55 -0.21 -16.68
C ALA A 125 14.52 0.79 -16.01
N CYS A 126 15.28 1.58 -16.77
CA CYS A 126 16.13 2.63 -16.23
C CYS A 126 15.32 3.71 -15.48
N TYR A 127 14.17 4.13 -16.02
CA TYR A 127 13.27 5.04 -15.31
C TYR A 127 12.82 4.43 -13.97
N GLU A 128 12.38 3.16 -13.94
CA GLU A 128 11.95 2.50 -12.71
C GLU A 128 13.07 2.39 -11.67
N MET A 129 14.29 2.07 -12.13
CA MET A 129 15.48 2.03 -11.30
C MET A 129 15.82 3.40 -10.69
N GLY A 130 15.78 4.47 -11.49
CA GLY A 130 16.00 5.83 -11.00
C GLY A 130 14.89 6.29 -10.05
N ALA A 131 13.63 5.97 -10.36
CA ALA A 131 12.47 6.33 -9.55
C ALA A 131 12.48 5.59 -8.21
N TRP A 132 12.89 4.33 -8.20
CA TRP A 132 13.15 3.55 -6.98
C TRP A 132 14.26 4.19 -6.13
N TYR A 133 15.39 4.55 -6.75
CA TYR A 133 16.51 5.16 -6.04
C TYR A 133 16.11 6.49 -5.39
N HIS A 134 15.42 7.38 -6.13
CA HIS A 134 14.86 8.63 -5.61
C HIS A 134 14.00 8.42 -4.36
N ARG A 135 13.03 7.51 -4.43
CA ARG A 135 12.15 7.20 -3.29
C ARG A 135 12.90 6.59 -2.11
N THR A 136 14.04 5.94 -2.35
CA THR A 136 14.86 5.32 -1.32
C THR A 136 15.66 6.35 -0.54
N VAL A 137 16.28 7.30 -1.24
CA VAL A 137 17.19 8.29 -0.64
C VAL A 137 16.47 9.55 -0.15
N ASP A 138 15.34 9.90 -0.78
CA ASP A 138 14.54 11.08 -0.43
C ASP A 138 13.04 10.75 -0.42
N PRO A 139 12.56 10.01 0.62
CA PRO A 139 11.17 9.60 0.73
C PRO A 139 10.21 10.77 1.00
N THR A 140 10.72 11.93 1.39
CA THR A 140 9.92 13.13 1.71
C THR A 140 9.73 14.07 0.53
N SER A 141 10.57 13.96 -0.50
CA SER A 141 10.46 14.77 -1.70
C SER A 141 9.24 14.38 -2.54
N SER A 142 8.92 15.26 -3.48
CA SER A 142 7.85 15.03 -4.45
C SER A 142 8.10 13.72 -5.20
N ALA A 143 7.02 13.01 -5.54
CA ALA A 143 7.10 11.80 -6.34
C ALA A 143 7.80 12.10 -7.68
N PRO A 144 8.58 11.14 -8.22
CA PRO A 144 9.16 11.29 -9.55
C PRO A 144 8.06 11.56 -10.59
N PRO A 145 8.35 12.32 -11.66
CA PRO A 145 7.39 12.57 -12.72
C PRO A 145 6.95 11.24 -13.35
N PRO A 146 5.68 11.07 -13.75
CA PRO A 146 5.23 9.88 -14.48
C PRO A 146 6.07 9.63 -15.74
N PHE A 147 6.29 8.36 -16.08
CA PHE A 147 7.01 8.01 -17.30
C PHE A 147 6.25 8.50 -18.54
N VAL A 148 6.93 9.30 -19.36
CA VAL A 148 6.43 9.76 -20.65
C VAL A 148 7.11 8.92 -21.73
N PRO A 149 6.40 8.01 -22.41
CA PRO A 149 7.01 7.12 -23.39
C PRO A 149 7.61 7.94 -24.53
N PRO A 150 8.88 7.73 -24.90
CA PRO A 150 9.44 8.28 -26.13
C PRO A 150 8.55 7.94 -27.31
N GLN A 151 8.47 8.85 -28.29
CA GLN A 151 7.63 8.65 -29.48
C GLN A 151 8.48 8.31 -30.70
N PRO A 152 8.01 7.40 -31.58
CA PRO A 152 8.67 7.15 -32.86
C PRO A 152 8.58 8.40 -33.75
N PRO A 153 9.52 8.57 -34.71
CA PRO A 153 9.42 9.61 -35.74
C PRO A 153 8.10 9.52 -36.51
N GLN A 154 7.55 10.67 -36.91
CA GLN A 154 6.29 10.72 -37.66
C GLN A 154 6.39 10.04 -39.03
N ASP A 155 7.55 10.15 -39.69
CA ASP A 155 7.80 9.62 -41.04
C ASP A 155 8.38 8.20 -41.02
N ARG A 156 7.88 7.32 -40.14
CA ARG A 156 8.38 5.94 -40.06
C ARG A 156 8.05 5.18 -41.36
N PRO A 157 9.02 4.50 -41.99
CA PRO A 157 8.75 3.69 -43.16
C PRO A 157 7.80 2.54 -42.81
N ALA A 158 6.92 2.19 -43.76
CA ALA A 158 6.04 1.04 -43.62
C ALA A 158 6.86 -0.26 -43.53
N PRO A 159 6.44 -1.24 -42.72
CA PRO A 159 7.12 -2.53 -42.64
C PRO A 159 7.13 -3.19 -44.02
N ALA A 160 8.31 -3.62 -44.48
CA ALA A 160 8.51 -4.28 -45.77
C ALA A 160 8.27 -5.78 -45.69
N THR A 161 8.36 -6.38 -44.50
CA THR A 161 8.16 -7.81 -44.27
C THR A 161 7.11 -8.11 -43.21
N ALA A 162 6.58 -9.34 -43.20
CA ALA A 162 5.62 -9.78 -42.18
C ALA A 162 6.22 -9.74 -40.75
N ALA A 163 7.50 -10.10 -40.61
CA ALA A 163 8.22 -10.04 -39.33
C ALA A 163 8.38 -8.60 -38.84
N GLU A 164 8.68 -7.65 -39.74
CA GLU A 164 8.72 -6.22 -39.40
C GLU A 164 7.34 -5.68 -39.02
N ALA A 165 6.28 -6.15 -39.67
CA ALA A 165 4.91 -5.77 -39.34
C ALA A 165 4.49 -6.27 -37.95
N GLU A 166 4.82 -7.53 -37.61
CA GLU A 166 4.60 -8.11 -36.29
C GLU A 166 5.35 -7.33 -35.19
N ALA A 167 6.66 -7.10 -35.38
CA ALA A 167 7.47 -6.31 -34.46
C ALA A 167 6.95 -4.88 -34.29
N SER A 168 6.48 -4.25 -35.37
CA SER A 168 5.86 -2.93 -35.32
C SER A 168 4.55 -2.94 -34.51
N ASN A 169 3.71 -3.97 -34.68
CA ASN A 169 2.47 -4.12 -33.92
C ASN A 169 2.73 -4.33 -32.42
N GLU A 170 3.70 -5.17 -32.05
CA GLU A 170 4.09 -5.35 -30.65
C GLU A 170 4.60 -4.05 -30.01
N LEU A 171 5.40 -3.27 -30.76
CA LEU A 171 5.89 -1.98 -30.30
C LEU A 171 4.75 -0.97 -30.11
N LEU A 172 3.81 -0.90 -31.05
CA LEU A 172 2.64 -0.02 -30.94
C LEU A 172 1.75 -0.42 -29.75
N ALA A 173 1.53 -1.71 -29.53
CA ALA A 173 0.80 -2.20 -28.36
C ALA A 173 1.50 -1.82 -27.05
N LEU A 174 2.84 -1.90 -27.00
CA LEU A 174 3.63 -1.47 -25.84
C LEU A 174 3.50 0.05 -25.59
N LEU A 175 3.58 0.87 -26.64
CA LEU A 175 3.40 2.33 -26.55
C LEU A 175 1.99 2.69 -26.08
N GLN A 176 0.97 2.01 -26.59
CA GLN A 176 -0.42 2.19 -26.15
C GLN A 176 -0.58 1.85 -24.66
N ALA A 177 0.05 0.78 -24.19
CA ALA A 177 0.03 0.41 -22.78
C ALA A 177 0.67 1.50 -21.89
N TYR A 178 1.83 2.04 -22.28
CA TYR A 178 2.46 3.14 -21.54
C TYR A 178 1.69 4.45 -21.61
N HIS A 179 1.00 4.74 -22.72
CA HIS A 179 0.12 5.89 -22.81
C HIS A 179 -1.07 5.76 -21.86
N ALA A 180 -1.70 4.57 -21.81
CA ALA A 180 -2.80 4.30 -20.87
C ALA A 180 -2.35 4.45 -19.40
N GLU A 181 -1.14 3.98 -19.08
CA GLU A 181 -0.56 4.16 -17.75
C GLU A 181 -0.30 5.64 -17.41
N LEU A 182 0.23 6.42 -18.35
CA LEU A 182 0.41 7.87 -18.17
C LEU A 182 -0.92 8.56 -17.90
N VAL A 183 -1.98 8.18 -18.62
CA VAL A 183 -3.35 8.70 -18.39
C VAL A 183 -3.85 8.33 -17.00
N GLU A 184 -3.67 7.08 -16.56
CA GLU A 184 -4.03 6.65 -15.20
C GLU A 184 -3.27 7.45 -14.13
N MET A 185 -1.98 7.73 -14.35
CA MET A 185 -1.16 8.54 -13.43
C MET A 185 -1.54 10.04 -13.43
N ARG A 186 -2.16 10.53 -14.52
CA ARG A 186 -2.68 11.90 -14.63
C ARG A 186 -4.12 12.02 -14.14
N LEU A 187 -4.80 10.90 -13.88
CA LEU A 187 -6.16 10.89 -13.37
C LEU A 187 -6.18 11.45 -11.95
N LYS A 188 -6.86 12.60 -11.81
CA LYS A 188 -7.15 13.23 -10.54
C LYS A 188 -8.65 13.25 -10.35
N VAL A 189 -9.11 12.55 -9.34
CA VAL A 189 -10.51 12.34 -9.03
C VAL A 189 -10.84 13.27 -7.87
N ASP A 190 -11.40 14.44 -8.18
CA ASP A 190 -11.86 15.40 -7.17
C ASP A 190 -13.33 15.14 -6.82
N GLU A 191 -13.75 15.46 -5.59
CA GLU A 191 -15.07 15.21 -5.01
C GLU A 191 -16.22 15.77 -5.88
N GLN A 192 -15.96 16.86 -6.60
CA GLN A 192 -16.95 17.58 -7.41
C GLN A 192 -16.91 17.23 -8.91
N THR A 193 -15.87 16.55 -9.39
CA THR A 193 -15.68 16.33 -10.83
C THR A 193 -16.21 14.97 -11.23
N ALA A 194 -17.13 14.91 -12.20
CA ALA A 194 -17.63 13.64 -12.75
C ALA A 194 -16.46 12.79 -13.32
N MET A 195 -16.50 11.46 -13.12
CA MET A 195 -15.40 10.57 -13.52
C MET A 195 -15.05 10.70 -15.00
N ALA A 196 -16.05 10.68 -15.89
CA ALA A 196 -15.83 10.86 -17.33
C ALA A 196 -15.14 12.20 -17.68
N ALA A 197 -15.42 13.27 -16.93
CA ALA A 197 -14.74 14.55 -17.13
C ALA A 197 -13.29 14.53 -16.62
N ALA A 198 -13.03 13.85 -15.50
CA ALA A 198 -11.69 13.64 -14.96
C ALA A 198 -10.83 12.78 -15.91
N GLU A 199 -11.39 11.71 -16.47
CA GLU A 199 -10.75 10.87 -17.48
C GLU A 199 -10.43 11.67 -18.75
N ALA A 200 -11.39 12.42 -19.29
CA ALA A 200 -11.15 13.27 -20.46
C ALA A 200 -10.07 14.33 -20.20
N ALA A 201 -10.02 14.89 -18.99
CA ALA A 201 -8.97 15.82 -18.59
C ALA A 201 -7.60 15.14 -18.49
N ALA A 202 -7.54 13.95 -17.90
CA ALA A 202 -6.31 13.14 -17.80
C ALA A 202 -5.77 12.76 -19.19
N GLN A 203 -6.66 12.35 -20.10
CA GLN A 203 -6.34 12.05 -21.50
C GLN A 203 -5.73 13.28 -22.21
N ARG A 204 -6.34 14.46 -22.05
CA ARG A 204 -5.82 15.71 -22.62
C ARG A 204 -4.45 16.07 -22.03
N ALA A 205 -4.28 15.92 -20.71
CA ALA A 205 -3.03 16.22 -20.03
C ALA A 205 -1.88 15.32 -20.50
N ALA A 206 -2.11 14.00 -20.55
CA ALA A 206 -1.13 13.02 -21.07
C ALA A 206 -0.76 13.32 -22.53
N THR A 207 -1.75 13.60 -23.38
CA THR A 207 -1.51 13.96 -24.78
C THR A 207 -0.67 15.22 -24.92
N GLN A 208 -0.99 16.27 -24.15
CA GLN A 208 -0.23 17.53 -24.16
C GLN A 208 1.21 17.33 -23.70
N GLU A 209 1.43 16.47 -22.71
CA GLU A 209 2.76 16.14 -22.21
C GLU A 209 3.60 15.44 -23.27
N ILE A 210 3.05 14.42 -23.94
CA ILE A 210 3.70 13.75 -25.07
C ILE A 210 4.02 14.75 -26.19
N LEU A 211 3.09 15.66 -26.52
CA LEU A 211 3.35 16.66 -27.56
C LEU A 211 4.46 17.64 -27.16
N ARG A 212 4.59 17.99 -25.88
CA ARG A 212 5.69 18.83 -25.39
C ARG A 212 7.05 18.12 -25.54
N THR A 213 7.12 16.83 -25.22
CA THR A 213 8.38 16.07 -25.36
C THR A 213 8.81 15.96 -26.81
N VAL A 214 7.87 15.66 -27.72
CA VAL A 214 8.13 15.62 -29.17
C VAL A 214 8.67 16.96 -29.67
N ARG A 215 8.08 18.09 -29.27
CA ARG A 215 8.56 19.43 -29.67
C ARG A 215 9.96 19.77 -29.12
N GLY A 216 10.30 19.29 -27.93
CA GLY A 216 11.58 19.54 -27.28
C GLY A 216 12.71 18.57 -27.68
N GLN A 217 12.39 17.49 -28.40
CA GLN A 217 13.31 16.37 -28.63
C GLN A 217 14.59 16.76 -29.36
N ALA A 218 14.50 17.57 -30.42
CA ALA A 218 15.66 17.99 -31.21
C ALA A 218 16.67 18.79 -30.38
N GLU A 219 16.18 19.64 -29.49
CA GLU A 219 17.04 20.43 -28.60
C GLU A 219 17.68 19.57 -27.51
N LEU A 220 16.93 18.62 -26.94
CA LEU A 220 17.46 17.66 -25.97
C LEU A 220 18.59 16.82 -26.58
N ILE A 221 18.42 16.34 -27.82
CA ILE A 221 19.47 15.60 -28.55
C ILE A 221 20.75 16.44 -28.63
N ARG A 222 20.64 17.71 -29.03
CA ARG A 222 21.79 18.62 -29.13
C ARG A 222 22.48 18.82 -27.78
N LEU A 223 21.72 19.02 -26.71
CA LEU A 223 22.27 19.20 -25.37
C LEU A 223 22.99 17.94 -24.89
N VAL A 224 22.37 16.77 -25.03
CA VAL A 224 22.98 15.48 -24.66
C VAL A 224 24.27 15.24 -25.44
N GLN A 225 24.30 15.50 -26.75
CA GLN A 225 25.53 15.38 -27.55
C GLN A 225 26.64 16.32 -27.05
N GLY A 226 26.30 17.54 -26.63
CA GLY A 226 27.27 18.49 -26.07
C GLY A 226 27.88 18.06 -24.74
N LEU A 227 27.17 17.22 -23.97
CA LEU A 227 27.65 16.73 -22.66
C LEU A 227 28.65 15.56 -22.78
N SER A 228 28.78 14.93 -23.96
CA SER A 228 29.56 13.68 -24.10
C SER A 228 31.03 13.80 -23.72
N SER A 229 31.63 14.98 -23.90
CA SER A 229 33.03 15.25 -23.55
C SER A 229 33.28 15.23 -22.04
N GLN A 230 32.25 15.50 -21.22
CA GLN A 230 32.35 15.62 -19.76
C GLN A 230 32.13 14.26 -19.06
N VAL A 231 31.59 13.27 -19.77
CA VAL A 231 31.16 11.98 -19.22
C VAL A 231 32.32 11.19 -18.60
N SER A 232 33.46 11.14 -19.28
CA SER A 232 34.61 10.35 -18.82
C SER A 232 35.13 10.80 -17.45
N ASP A 233 35.20 12.11 -17.23
CA ASP A 233 35.66 12.68 -15.97
C ASP A 233 34.66 12.42 -14.84
N LEU A 234 33.36 12.56 -15.13
CA LEU A 234 32.30 12.25 -14.17
C LEU A 234 32.30 10.77 -13.78
N GLN A 235 32.48 9.86 -14.75
CA GLN A 235 32.58 8.42 -14.47
C GLN A 235 33.73 8.10 -13.53
N LYS A 236 34.90 8.70 -13.77
CA LYS A 236 36.06 8.52 -12.91
C LYS A 236 35.77 9.02 -11.48
N ARG A 237 35.21 10.22 -11.34
CA ARG A 237 34.88 10.80 -10.02
C ARG A 237 33.90 9.92 -9.24
N LEU A 238 32.85 9.39 -9.90
CA LEU A 238 31.89 8.50 -9.26
C LEU A 238 32.53 7.19 -8.82
N SER A 239 33.32 6.56 -9.71
CA SER A 239 34.01 5.30 -9.41
C SER A 239 35.00 5.45 -8.26
N ASP A 240 35.72 6.57 -8.18
CA ASP A 240 36.62 6.89 -7.08
C ASP A 240 35.83 7.06 -5.77
N ARG A 241 34.71 7.81 -5.80
CA ARG A 241 33.82 7.99 -4.65
C ARG A 241 33.22 6.67 -4.15
N ALA A 242 32.81 5.80 -5.06
CA ALA A 242 32.21 4.50 -4.73
C ALA A 242 33.25 3.51 -4.20
N SER A 243 34.47 3.51 -4.75
CA SER A 243 35.58 2.69 -4.25
C SER A 243 36.05 3.13 -2.87
N ALA A 244 35.98 4.43 -2.57
CA ALA A 244 36.31 5.02 -1.27
C ALA A 244 35.15 4.98 -0.26
N ALA A 245 34.05 4.28 -0.55
CA ALA A 245 32.92 4.19 0.37
C ALA A 245 33.31 3.48 1.68
N GLU A 246 32.95 4.08 2.80
CA GLU A 246 33.17 3.55 4.15
C GLU A 246 31.84 3.14 4.79
N ASN A 247 31.91 2.31 5.83
CA ASN A 247 30.73 1.94 6.61
C ASN A 247 30.09 3.18 7.25
N ILE A 248 28.82 3.42 6.92
CA ILE A 248 28.01 4.44 7.60
C ILE A 248 27.44 3.91 8.92
N ASP A 249 26.92 4.83 9.75
CA ASP A 249 26.20 4.49 10.97
C ASP A 249 25.10 3.43 10.73
N SER A 250 25.03 2.44 11.61
CA SER A 250 24.13 1.29 11.46
C SER A 250 22.66 1.72 11.46
N GLY A 251 22.28 2.72 12.26
CA GLY A 251 20.92 3.25 12.29
C GLY A 251 20.55 3.99 11.01
N VAL A 252 21.49 4.72 10.41
CA VAL A 252 21.30 5.34 9.08
C VAL A 252 21.16 4.26 8.00
N ARG A 253 22.03 3.25 8.02
CA ARG A 253 21.99 2.13 7.07
C ARG A 253 20.67 1.38 7.15
N ASP A 254 20.22 0.99 8.34
CA ASP A 254 18.99 0.23 8.52
C ASP A 254 17.74 1.00 8.05
N LYS A 255 17.74 2.34 8.24
CA LYS A 255 16.72 3.21 7.65
C LYS A 255 16.74 3.17 6.13
N LEU A 256 17.90 3.33 5.49
CA LEU A 256 18.04 3.25 4.04
C LEU A 256 17.60 1.88 3.49
N LEU A 257 17.99 0.77 4.14
CA LEU A 257 17.57 -0.58 3.74
C LEU A 257 16.06 -0.76 3.88
N THR A 258 15.46 -0.20 4.93
CA THR A 258 14.01 -0.19 5.11
C THR A 258 13.32 0.60 4.01
N GLN A 259 13.81 1.81 3.69
CA GLN A 259 13.27 2.63 2.60
C GLN A 259 13.45 1.96 1.24
N ALA A 260 14.59 1.33 0.98
CA ALA A 260 14.85 0.59 -0.26
C ALA A 260 13.80 -0.51 -0.49
N ARG A 261 13.41 -1.23 0.56
CA ARG A 261 12.37 -2.25 0.54
C ARG A 261 10.98 -1.65 0.30
N LEU A 262 10.64 -0.57 1.00
CA LEU A 262 9.36 0.14 0.83
C LEU A 262 9.22 0.75 -0.58
N ALA A 263 10.31 1.31 -1.12
CA ALA A 263 10.34 1.98 -2.42
C ALA A 263 10.28 1.01 -3.62
N SER A 264 10.41 -0.31 -3.38
CA SER A 264 10.55 -1.36 -4.41
C SER A 264 9.41 -1.42 -5.44
N ARG A 265 8.29 -0.77 -5.16
CA ARG A 265 7.30 -0.40 -6.17
C ARG A 265 6.83 1.04 -5.96
N PRO A 266 6.34 1.72 -7.01
CA PRO A 266 5.60 2.95 -6.85
C PRO A 266 4.43 2.74 -5.87
N PRO A 267 4.18 3.69 -4.94
CA PRO A 267 2.96 3.69 -4.15
C PRO A 267 1.76 3.69 -5.08
N LEU A 268 0.75 2.89 -4.77
CA LEU A 268 -0.47 2.87 -5.58
C LEU A 268 -1.15 4.24 -5.55
N ASN A 269 -1.55 4.72 -6.72
CA ASN A 269 -2.48 5.85 -6.81
C ASN A 269 -3.88 5.43 -6.31
N GLU A 270 -4.79 6.38 -6.17
CA GLU A 270 -6.12 6.12 -5.60
C GLU A 270 -6.94 5.12 -6.45
N ALA A 271 -6.88 5.22 -7.78
CA ALA A 271 -7.57 4.29 -8.67
C ALA A 271 -7.02 2.85 -8.52
N GLN A 272 -5.70 2.71 -8.40
CA GLN A 272 -5.04 1.45 -8.14
C GLN A 272 -5.39 0.88 -6.76
N VAL A 273 -5.46 1.73 -5.73
CA VAL A 273 -5.91 1.35 -4.39
C VAL A 273 -7.35 0.86 -4.44
N ARG A 274 -8.25 1.55 -5.14
CA ARG A 274 -9.65 1.12 -5.32
C ARG A 274 -9.76 -0.27 -5.95
N ARG A 275 -8.94 -0.59 -6.97
CA ARG A 275 -8.88 -1.97 -7.52
C ARG A 275 -8.44 -3.02 -6.49
N VAL A 276 -7.57 -2.66 -5.54
CA VAL A 276 -7.21 -3.57 -4.44
C VAL A 276 -8.36 -3.69 -3.45
N ILE A 277 -9.01 -2.58 -3.09
CA ILE A 277 -10.18 -2.54 -2.21
C ILE A 277 -11.32 -3.37 -2.79
N ASP A 278 -11.61 -3.28 -4.09
CA ASP A 278 -12.59 -4.10 -4.79
C ASP A 278 -12.33 -5.59 -4.52
N ARG A 279 -11.07 -6.03 -4.69
CA ARG A 279 -10.65 -7.41 -4.37
C ARG A 279 -10.83 -7.75 -2.89
N MET A 280 -10.46 -6.85 -1.98
CA MET A 280 -10.65 -7.06 -0.55
C MET A 280 -12.14 -7.20 -0.18
N LEU A 281 -13.02 -6.43 -0.81
CA LEU A 281 -14.47 -6.46 -0.60
C LEU A 281 -15.12 -7.72 -1.15
N THR A 282 -14.60 -8.32 -2.24
CA THR A 282 -15.16 -9.57 -2.79
C THR A 282 -15.25 -10.71 -1.76
N ALA A 283 -14.46 -10.63 -0.68
CA ALA A 283 -14.66 -11.43 0.53
C ALA A 283 -15.93 -10.99 1.27
N GLY A 284 -17.09 -11.40 0.77
CA GLY A 284 -18.40 -11.22 1.41
C GLY A 284 -19.31 -10.20 0.74
N TRP A 285 -18.77 -9.17 0.06
CA TRP A 285 -19.57 -8.14 -0.61
C TRP A 285 -19.74 -8.41 -2.11
N ALA A 286 -20.86 -7.96 -2.67
CA ALA A 286 -21.01 -7.74 -4.11
C ALA A 286 -20.59 -6.30 -4.43
N VAL A 287 -19.52 -6.13 -5.21
CA VAL A 287 -19.02 -4.80 -5.62
C VAL A 287 -19.65 -4.45 -6.95
N GLN A 288 -20.31 -3.29 -7.04
CA GLN A 288 -21.10 -2.87 -8.20
C GLN A 288 -20.80 -1.41 -8.56
N ASP A 289 -21.00 -1.05 -9.83
CA ASP A 289 -21.07 0.35 -10.26
C ASP A 289 -22.49 0.89 -10.09
N VAL A 290 -22.66 2.21 -10.00
CA VAL A 290 -23.97 2.85 -9.85
C VAL A 290 -24.96 2.42 -10.95
N ALA A 291 -24.48 2.27 -12.19
CA ALA A 291 -25.30 1.90 -13.34
C ALA A 291 -25.88 0.48 -13.25
N ASP A 292 -25.19 -0.42 -12.55
CA ASP A 292 -25.53 -1.85 -12.43
C ASP A 292 -26.09 -2.20 -11.05
N THR A 293 -26.66 -1.21 -10.34
CA THR A 293 -27.10 -1.38 -8.96
C THR A 293 -28.22 -2.41 -8.83
N ASP A 294 -27.92 -3.51 -8.15
CA ASP A 294 -28.85 -4.49 -7.62
C ASP A 294 -28.56 -4.71 -6.13
N LEU A 295 -29.36 -4.07 -5.28
CA LEU A 295 -29.25 -4.15 -3.81
C LEU A 295 -29.61 -5.54 -3.25
N TYR A 296 -30.19 -6.42 -4.07
CA TYR A 296 -30.61 -7.77 -3.68
C TYR A 296 -29.64 -8.86 -4.18
N ALA A 297 -28.59 -8.50 -4.93
CA ALA A 297 -27.61 -9.44 -5.47
C ALA A 297 -26.91 -10.28 -4.39
N ARG A 298 -26.75 -9.72 -3.19
CA ARG A 298 -26.23 -10.39 -1.99
C ARG A 298 -26.70 -9.65 -0.75
N GLN A 299 -26.59 -10.28 0.43
CA GLN A 299 -26.80 -9.58 1.70
C GLN A 299 -26.01 -8.27 1.81
N GLY A 300 -24.74 -8.25 1.40
CA GLY A 300 -23.91 -7.05 1.40
C GLY A 300 -23.56 -6.59 0.00
N VAL A 301 -23.87 -5.33 -0.32
CA VAL A 301 -23.57 -4.69 -1.61
C VAL A 301 -22.75 -3.43 -1.35
N ALA A 302 -21.61 -3.30 -2.03
CA ALA A 302 -20.76 -2.10 -2.02
C ALA A 302 -20.87 -1.41 -3.39
N ILE A 303 -21.46 -0.22 -3.42
CA ILE A 303 -21.63 0.54 -4.67
C ILE A 303 -20.50 1.56 -4.77
N ARG A 304 -19.79 1.54 -5.89
CA ARG A 304 -18.65 2.43 -6.19
C ARG A 304 -19.10 3.83 -6.60
N GLU A 305 -18.28 4.82 -6.28
CA GLU A 305 -18.31 6.18 -6.85
C GLU A 305 -19.66 6.90 -6.72
N VAL A 306 -20.28 6.83 -5.54
CA VAL A 306 -21.63 7.33 -5.33
C VAL A 306 -21.64 8.79 -4.91
N THR A 307 -22.42 9.61 -5.62
CA THR A 307 -22.67 11.00 -5.23
C THR A 307 -23.57 11.08 -3.99
N THR A 308 -23.09 11.79 -2.97
CA THR A 308 -23.83 12.17 -1.75
C THR A 308 -24.27 13.65 -1.86
N ALA A 309 -24.90 14.22 -0.83
CA ALA A 309 -25.39 15.59 -0.91
C ALA A 309 -24.28 16.65 -0.98
N ARG A 310 -23.05 16.34 -0.52
CA ARG A 310 -21.92 17.29 -0.46
C ARG A 310 -20.60 16.78 -1.04
N GLY A 311 -20.63 15.70 -1.83
CA GLY A 311 -19.45 15.19 -2.53
C GLY A 311 -19.65 13.74 -2.96
N ARG A 312 -18.61 13.13 -3.53
CA ARG A 312 -18.64 11.73 -3.95
C ARG A 312 -17.89 10.86 -2.95
N ALA A 313 -18.58 9.85 -2.41
CA ALA A 313 -17.95 8.80 -1.61
C ALA A 313 -17.39 7.71 -2.52
N ASP A 314 -16.25 7.11 -2.18
CA ASP A 314 -15.68 6.04 -2.99
C ASP A 314 -16.56 4.78 -2.97
N TYR A 315 -17.14 4.45 -1.81
CA TYR A 315 -18.13 3.38 -1.70
C TYR A 315 -19.24 3.73 -0.71
N LEU A 316 -20.47 3.35 -1.06
CA LEU A 316 -21.57 3.20 -0.10
C LEU A 316 -21.83 1.71 0.18
N LEU A 317 -22.02 1.38 1.45
CA LEU A 317 -22.23 0.01 1.92
C LEU A 317 -23.70 -0.23 2.27
N TYR A 318 -24.30 -1.20 1.60
CA TYR A 318 -25.66 -1.67 1.85
C TYR A 318 -25.66 -3.07 2.46
N ILE A 319 -26.51 -3.28 3.45
CA ILE A 319 -26.77 -4.57 4.07
C ILE A 319 -28.27 -4.80 4.14
N ASP A 320 -28.73 -5.95 3.68
CA ASP A 320 -30.16 -6.28 3.59
C ASP A 320 -30.95 -5.14 2.88
N ALA A 321 -30.38 -4.62 1.78
CA ALA A 321 -30.85 -3.47 1.00
C ALA A 321 -30.98 -2.13 1.76
N ARG A 322 -30.38 -2.00 2.95
CA ARG A 322 -30.32 -0.74 3.71
C ARG A 322 -28.90 -0.18 3.77
N LEU A 323 -28.77 1.13 3.62
CA LEU A 323 -27.49 1.84 3.67
C LEU A 323 -26.97 1.89 5.12
N VAL A 324 -25.73 1.46 5.35
CA VAL A 324 -25.13 1.33 6.69
C VAL A 324 -23.78 2.01 6.86
N GLY A 325 -23.11 2.40 5.77
CA GLY A 325 -21.77 2.94 5.90
C GLY A 325 -21.12 3.41 4.61
N VAL A 326 -19.90 3.92 4.77
CA VAL A 326 -19.06 4.46 3.68
C VAL A 326 -17.65 3.90 3.75
N ILE A 327 -16.97 3.83 2.60
CA ILE A 327 -15.53 3.59 2.52
C ILE A 327 -14.90 4.74 1.73
N GLU A 328 -13.81 5.27 2.27
CA GLU A 328 -12.93 6.22 1.60
C GLU A 328 -11.59 5.55 1.27
N ALA A 329 -11.22 5.57 0.00
CA ALA A 329 -9.92 5.16 -0.49
C ALA A 329 -8.96 6.34 -0.48
N LYS A 330 -7.70 6.08 -0.14
CA LYS A 330 -6.61 7.05 -0.26
C LYS A 330 -5.43 6.39 -0.94
N ARG A 331 -4.64 7.19 -1.65
CA ARG A 331 -3.37 6.70 -2.22
C ARG A 331 -2.51 6.03 -1.15
N GLU A 332 -1.72 5.05 -1.57
CA GLU A 332 -0.77 4.41 -0.68
C GLU A 332 0.25 5.41 -0.12
N GLY A 333 0.55 5.30 1.18
CA GLY A 333 1.44 6.21 1.90
C GLY A 333 0.75 7.46 2.47
N THR A 334 -0.53 7.70 2.16
CA THR A 334 -1.29 8.76 2.84
C THR A 334 -1.55 8.38 4.30
N SER A 335 -1.23 9.30 5.21
CA SER A 335 -1.65 9.19 6.61
C SER A 335 -3.17 9.22 6.70
N LEU A 336 -3.76 8.21 7.34
CA LEU A 336 -5.19 8.14 7.59
C LEU A 336 -5.62 8.99 8.81
N THR A 337 -4.67 9.60 9.52
CA THR A 337 -4.99 10.52 10.62
C THR A 337 -5.67 11.78 10.08
N GLY A 338 -6.87 12.09 10.57
CA GLY A 338 -7.66 13.25 10.15
C GLY A 338 -8.58 13.01 8.95
N VAL A 339 -8.44 11.88 8.25
CA VAL A 339 -9.36 11.50 7.15
C VAL A 339 -10.76 11.15 7.67
N ASP A 340 -10.90 10.77 8.94
CA ASP A 340 -12.18 10.54 9.63
C ASP A 340 -13.16 11.72 9.52
N GLN A 341 -12.67 12.96 9.40
CA GLN A 341 -13.55 14.11 9.17
C GLN A 341 -14.22 14.09 7.79
N GLN A 342 -13.57 13.51 6.77
CA GLN A 342 -14.15 13.35 5.43
C GLN A 342 -15.17 12.21 5.41
N SER A 343 -14.81 11.04 5.95
CA SER A 343 -15.72 9.90 6.00
C SER A 343 -16.93 10.20 6.90
N GLU A 344 -16.76 10.97 7.98
CA GLU A 344 -17.84 11.47 8.83
C GLU A 344 -18.78 12.40 8.05
N ARG A 345 -18.26 13.36 7.27
CA ARG A 345 -19.09 14.22 6.42
C ARG A 345 -19.98 13.40 5.50
N TYR A 346 -19.46 12.38 4.80
CA TYR A 346 -20.28 11.54 3.92
C TYR A 346 -21.30 10.67 4.65
N ALA A 347 -20.99 10.21 5.87
CA ALA A 347 -21.95 9.50 6.70
C ALA A 347 -23.13 10.37 7.18
N HIS A 348 -22.95 11.69 7.21
CA HIS A 348 -23.97 12.68 7.61
C HIS A 348 -24.70 13.32 6.42
N ASP A 349 -23.96 13.74 5.39
CA ASP A 349 -24.43 14.54 4.26
C ASP A 349 -25.04 13.66 3.15
N LEU A 350 -26.04 12.86 3.53
CA LEU A 350 -26.80 12.00 2.62
C LEU A 350 -27.85 12.78 1.83
N THR A 351 -28.07 12.40 0.58
CA THR A 351 -29.25 12.85 -0.20
C THR A 351 -30.55 12.38 0.46
N ALA A 352 -31.69 12.96 0.09
CA ALA A 352 -32.99 12.56 0.64
C ALA A 352 -33.28 11.07 0.43
N GLY A 353 -32.99 10.54 -0.77
CA GLY A 353 -33.17 9.11 -1.08
C GLY A 353 -32.24 8.21 -0.26
N GLN A 354 -30.96 8.57 -0.13
CA GLN A 354 -30.00 7.82 0.69
C GLN A 354 -30.39 7.82 2.18
N ARG A 355 -30.92 8.93 2.68
CA ARG A 355 -31.43 9.00 4.07
C ARG A 355 -32.63 8.09 4.30
N LEU A 356 -33.54 8.00 3.33
CA LEU A 356 -34.68 7.06 3.39
C LEU A 356 -34.22 5.60 3.32
N ALA A 357 -33.14 5.31 2.58
CA ALA A 357 -32.56 3.98 2.49
C ALA A 357 -31.64 3.63 3.69
N ALA A 358 -31.25 4.60 4.50
CA ALA A 358 -30.36 4.39 5.63
C ALA A 358 -31.00 3.52 6.70
N TRP A 359 -30.27 2.50 7.17
CA TRP A 359 -30.68 1.71 8.32
C TRP A 359 -30.72 2.60 9.57
N ARG A 360 -29.72 3.48 9.72
CA ARG A 360 -29.66 4.50 10.76
C ARG A 360 -28.99 5.75 10.22
N THR A 361 -29.41 6.92 10.71
CA THR A 361 -28.79 8.21 10.38
C THR A 361 -28.22 8.85 11.66
N PRO A 362 -26.96 9.36 11.64
CA PRO A 362 -25.96 9.21 10.57
C PRO A 362 -25.55 7.74 10.36
N LEU A 363 -24.89 7.44 9.24
CA LEU A 363 -24.46 6.08 8.95
C LEU A 363 -23.43 5.58 9.99
N PRO A 364 -23.64 4.40 10.60
CA PRO A 364 -22.84 3.96 11.73
C PRO A 364 -21.41 3.57 11.36
N PHE A 365 -21.18 3.00 10.18
CA PHE A 365 -19.91 2.38 9.83
C PHE A 365 -19.11 3.22 8.83
N ARG A 366 -17.86 3.52 9.18
CA ARG A 366 -16.94 4.24 8.31
C ARG A 366 -15.62 3.50 8.17
N TYR A 367 -15.10 3.44 6.96
CA TYR A 367 -13.79 2.91 6.68
C TYR A 367 -12.93 3.90 5.91
N GLU A 368 -11.64 3.87 6.19
CA GLU A 368 -10.60 4.57 5.45
C GLU A 368 -9.50 3.58 5.11
N SER A 369 -9.10 3.52 3.84
CA SER A 369 -8.13 2.51 3.40
C SER A 369 -7.13 3.03 2.38
N THR A 370 -5.87 2.67 2.59
CA THR A 370 -4.78 2.78 1.60
C THR A 370 -4.50 1.45 0.90
N SER A 371 -5.38 0.45 1.07
CA SER A 371 -5.19 -0.98 0.82
C SER A 371 -4.11 -1.68 1.66
N VAL A 372 -3.14 -0.93 2.19
CA VAL A 372 -2.12 -1.45 3.13
C VAL A 372 -2.60 -1.35 4.56
N GLU A 373 -3.23 -0.23 4.91
CA GLU A 373 -3.86 0.00 6.21
C GLU A 373 -5.34 0.30 6.01
N THR A 374 -6.18 -0.26 6.88
CA THR A 374 -7.61 0.03 6.90
C THR A 374 -8.00 0.42 8.31
N HIS A 375 -8.55 1.61 8.46
CA HIS A 375 -9.17 2.10 9.69
C HIS A 375 -10.68 1.91 9.63
N PHE A 376 -11.28 1.63 10.77
CA PHE A 376 -12.71 1.48 10.95
C PHE A 376 -13.18 2.33 12.13
N ALA A 377 -14.25 3.09 11.94
CA ALA A 377 -14.96 3.77 13.00
C ALA A 377 -16.42 3.29 13.05
N ASN A 378 -16.94 3.13 14.27
CA ASN A 378 -18.34 2.85 14.52
C ASN A 378 -18.94 4.00 15.34
N SER A 379 -19.86 4.77 14.78
CA SER A 379 -20.47 5.91 15.46
C SER A 379 -21.41 5.49 16.60
N LEU A 380 -21.69 4.18 16.74
CA LEU A 380 -22.46 3.63 17.85
C LEU A 380 -21.62 3.35 19.08
N ASP A 381 -20.28 3.41 18.98
CA ASP A 381 -19.41 3.26 20.14
C ASP A 381 -19.55 4.46 21.09
N PRO A 382 -19.42 4.26 22.42
CA PRO A 382 -19.52 5.36 23.40
C PRO A 382 -18.52 6.50 23.18
N VAL A 383 -17.35 6.16 22.61
CA VAL A 383 -16.34 7.11 22.16
C VAL A 383 -15.95 6.67 20.75
N VAL A 384 -16.31 7.48 19.77
CA VAL A 384 -16.02 7.19 18.37
C VAL A 384 -14.53 7.41 18.13
N ARG A 385 -13.81 6.34 17.81
CA ARG A 385 -12.38 6.39 17.51
C ARG A 385 -12.06 5.44 16.36
N PRO A 386 -11.48 5.95 15.26
CA PRO A 386 -10.95 5.10 14.21
C PRO A 386 -9.92 4.12 14.78
N ARG A 387 -10.03 2.85 14.39
CA ARG A 387 -9.13 1.78 14.82
C ARG A 387 -8.68 0.97 13.62
N ARG A 388 -7.43 0.53 13.62
CA ARG A 388 -6.91 -0.35 12.58
C ARG A 388 -7.61 -1.71 12.64
N VAL A 389 -8.07 -2.16 11.47
CA VAL A 389 -8.61 -3.50 11.25
C VAL A 389 -7.80 -4.20 10.18
N PHE A 390 -7.85 -5.54 10.19
CA PHE A 390 -7.14 -6.34 9.19
C PHE A 390 -7.70 -6.16 7.78
N SER A 391 -9.04 -6.12 7.67
CA SER A 391 -9.78 -5.90 6.42
C SER A 391 -11.19 -5.40 6.73
N PHE A 392 -11.99 -5.13 5.70
CA PHE A 392 -13.41 -4.78 5.82
C PHE A 392 -14.18 -5.93 6.51
N HIS A 393 -15.11 -5.57 7.40
CA HIS A 393 -15.93 -6.59 8.06
C HIS A 393 -16.87 -7.26 7.06
N GLN A 394 -17.20 -8.53 7.32
CA GLN A 394 -18.22 -9.26 6.56
C GLN A 394 -19.60 -8.58 6.71
N PRO A 395 -20.45 -8.60 5.67
CA PRO A 395 -21.81 -8.08 5.76
C PRO A 395 -22.61 -8.71 6.90
N THR A 396 -22.47 -10.02 7.11
CA THR A 396 -23.10 -10.76 8.21
C THR A 396 -22.72 -10.22 9.58
N THR A 397 -21.46 -9.81 9.77
CA THR A 397 -20.97 -9.22 11.03
C THR A 397 -21.62 -7.86 11.28
N LEU A 398 -21.64 -7.00 10.27
CA LEU A 398 -22.23 -5.66 10.38
C LEU A 398 -23.76 -5.73 10.56
N ALA A 399 -24.45 -6.65 9.84
CA ALA A 399 -25.87 -6.92 10.01
C ALA A 399 -26.21 -7.34 11.45
N ARG A 400 -25.41 -8.25 12.01
CA ARG A 400 -25.56 -8.68 13.40
C ARG A 400 -25.37 -7.52 14.37
N TRP A 401 -24.34 -6.68 14.18
CA TRP A 401 -24.13 -5.51 15.03
C TRP A 401 -25.29 -4.51 14.97
N MET A 402 -25.88 -4.29 13.79
CA MET A 402 -27.07 -3.43 13.68
C MET A 402 -28.25 -3.99 14.47
N ARG A 403 -28.53 -5.29 14.34
CA ARG A 403 -29.63 -5.94 15.07
C ARG A 403 -29.36 -5.98 16.58
N GLU A 404 -28.13 -6.24 17.01
CA GLU A 404 -27.73 -6.13 18.42
C GLU A 404 -27.96 -4.71 18.96
N ALA A 405 -27.62 -3.68 18.18
CA ALA A 405 -27.83 -2.29 18.55
C ALA A 405 -29.31 -1.90 18.63
N GLU A 406 -30.18 -2.50 17.80
CA GLU A 406 -31.63 -2.31 17.86
C GLU A 406 -32.25 -3.02 19.07
N ASN A 407 -31.76 -4.22 19.38
CA ASN A 407 -32.25 -5.02 20.52
C ASN A 407 -31.82 -4.44 21.87
N GLU A 408 -30.62 -3.85 21.96
CA GLU A 408 -30.09 -3.24 23.19
C GLU A 408 -29.61 -1.79 22.93
N PRO A 409 -30.54 -0.82 22.76
CA PRO A 409 -30.19 0.56 22.43
C PRO A 409 -29.30 1.27 23.45
N GLU A 410 -29.39 0.83 24.71
CA GLU A 410 -28.61 1.33 25.84
C GLU A 410 -27.13 0.86 25.80
N ALA A 411 -26.86 -0.28 25.18
CA ALA A 411 -25.53 -0.87 25.06
C ALA A 411 -25.27 -1.40 23.64
N PRO A 412 -25.32 -0.52 22.62
CA PRO A 412 -25.47 -0.93 21.23
C PRO A 412 -24.22 -1.60 20.64
N THR A 413 -23.09 -1.53 21.33
CA THR A 413 -21.82 -2.14 20.89
C THR A 413 -21.13 -2.86 22.03
N LEU A 414 -20.19 -3.74 21.68
CA LEU A 414 -19.35 -4.43 22.66
C LEU A 414 -18.62 -3.46 23.60
N ARG A 415 -18.15 -2.32 23.07
CA ARG A 415 -17.48 -1.27 23.88
C ARG A 415 -18.45 -0.58 24.84
N ALA A 416 -19.72 -0.42 24.45
CA ALA A 416 -20.75 0.07 25.35
C ALA A 416 -21.07 -0.95 26.46
N ARG A 417 -21.14 -2.23 26.12
CA ARG A 417 -21.41 -3.32 27.07
C ARG A 417 -20.30 -3.47 28.11
N PHE A 418 -19.01 -3.34 27.74
CA PHE A 418 -17.92 -3.35 28.73
C PHE A 418 -18.03 -2.26 29.81
N ARG A 419 -18.67 -1.12 29.52
CA ARG A 419 -18.90 -0.05 30.50
C ARG A 419 -20.10 -0.30 31.42
N ARG A 420 -20.87 -1.35 31.15
CA ARG A 420 -22.10 -1.71 31.86
C ARG A 420 -22.03 -3.13 32.45
N MET A 421 -20.82 -3.69 32.56
CA MET A 421 -20.62 -4.96 33.27
C MET A 421 -21.14 -4.81 34.71
N PRO A 422 -21.89 -5.79 35.25
CA PRO A 422 -22.32 -5.75 36.64
C PRO A 422 -21.10 -5.87 37.58
N GLU A 423 -21.27 -5.51 38.85
CA GLU A 423 -20.20 -5.70 39.84
C GLU A 423 -19.74 -7.16 39.92
N LEU A 424 -18.47 -7.37 40.25
CA LEU A 424 -17.91 -8.71 40.41
C LEU A 424 -18.41 -9.34 41.72
N ALA A 425 -19.10 -10.47 41.62
CA ALA A 425 -19.36 -11.31 42.79
C ALA A 425 -18.04 -11.88 43.31
N THR A 426 -17.61 -11.46 44.50
CA THR A 426 -16.29 -11.79 45.06
C THR A 426 -16.27 -13.08 45.87
N ASP A 427 -17.43 -13.68 46.14
CA ASP A 427 -17.55 -14.93 46.89
C ASP A 427 -16.76 -16.06 46.22
N GLY A 428 -15.83 -16.67 46.98
CA GLY A 428 -14.98 -17.74 46.49
C GLY A 428 -13.76 -17.28 45.66
N LEU A 429 -13.62 -15.99 45.36
CA LEU A 429 -12.46 -15.44 44.68
C LEU A 429 -11.37 -15.00 45.66
N ARG A 430 -10.11 -15.25 45.28
CA ARG A 430 -8.94 -14.74 46.01
C ARG A 430 -8.68 -13.27 45.64
N PRO A 431 -8.04 -12.47 46.51
CA PRO A 431 -7.73 -11.06 46.22
C PRO A 431 -7.03 -10.83 44.88
N ALA A 432 -6.04 -11.67 44.54
CA ALA A 432 -5.33 -11.58 43.26
C ALA A 432 -6.21 -11.87 42.03
N GLN A 433 -7.30 -12.63 42.19
CA GLN A 433 -8.25 -12.93 41.11
C GLN A 433 -9.22 -11.76 40.93
N ILE A 434 -9.70 -11.18 42.04
CA ILE A 434 -10.56 -9.99 42.05
C ILE A 434 -9.84 -8.84 41.35
N GLU A 435 -8.61 -8.51 41.79
CA GLU A 435 -7.79 -7.45 41.19
C GLU A 435 -7.55 -7.67 39.69
N ALA A 436 -7.28 -8.91 39.28
CA ALA A 436 -7.05 -9.26 37.88
C ALA A 436 -8.31 -9.06 37.02
N ILE A 437 -9.48 -9.48 37.50
CA ILE A 437 -10.76 -9.37 36.78
C ILE A 437 -11.18 -7.90 36.70
N GLU A 438 -11.27 -7.20 37.83
CA GLU A 438 -11.68 -5.80 37.87
C GLU A 438 -10.72 -4.91 37.06
N GLY A 439 -9.42 -5.18 37.13
CA GLY A 439 -8.41 -4.48 36.34
C GLY A 439 -8.58 -4.67 34.84
N LEU A 440 -8.91 -5.91 34.41
CA LEU A 440 -9.17 -6.22 33.01
C LEU A 440 -10.47 -5.57 32.52
N GLU A 441 -11.57 -5.69 33.27
CA GLU A 441 -12.85 -5.08 32.92
C GLU A 441 -12.73 -3.56 32.83
N LYS A 442 -12.02 -2.93 33.78
CA LYS A 442 -11.70 -1.51 33.72
C LYS A 442 -10.90 -1.15 32.45
N SER A 443 -9.87 -1.94 32.13
CA SER A 443 -9.09 -1.74 30.90
C SER A 443 -9.97 -1.81 29.65
N LEU A 444 -10.88 -2.78 29.58
CA LEU A 444 -11.81 -2.94 28.45
C LEU A 444 -12.81 -1.77 28.37
N ALA A 445 -13.37 -1.33 29.50
CA ALA A 445 -14.28 -0.19 29.58
C ALA A 445 -13.63 1.14 29.13
N GLU A 446 -12.33 1.30 29.41
CA GLU A 446 -11.49 2.42 28.99
C GLU A 446 -11.00 2.33 27.53
N ASP A 447 -11.45 1.33 26.76
CA ASP A 447 -11.02 1.06 25.39
C ASP A 447 -9.51 0.76 25.27
N ARG A 448 -8.97 0.03 26.25
CA ARG A 448 -7.61 -0.53 26.26
C ARG A 448 -7.71 -2.06 26.09
N PRO A 449 -7.89 -2.56 24.85
CA PRO A 449 -8.21 -3.97 24.59
C PRO A 449 -7.02 -4.93 24.76
N ARG A 450 -5.84 -4.43 25.13
CA ARG A 450 -4.64 -5.23 25.36
C ARG A 450 -4.20 -5.02 26.80
N ALA A 451 -4.27 -6.07 27.60
CA ALA A 451 -3.85 -6.08 29.00
C ALA A 451 -2.81 -7.18 29.25
N LEU A 452 -1.97 -6.97 30.27
CA LEU A 452 -1.03 -7.96 30.79
C LEU A 452 -1.32 -8.14 32.27
N ILE A 453 -1.66 -9.37 32.67
CA ILE A 453 -1.93 -9.73 34.06
C ILE A 453 -0.77 -10.60 34.56
N GLN A 454 -0.08 -10.14 35.59
CA GLN A 454 1.03 -10.87 36.19
C GLN A 454 0.59 -11.52 37.51
N MET A 455 0.47 -12.84 37.52
CA MET A 455 0.07 -13.61 38.71
C MET A 455 1.08 -14.71 39.02
N ALA A 456 1.41 -14.87 40.30
CA ALA A 456 2.26 -15.95 40.78
C ALA A 456 1.70 -17.33 40.42
N THR A 457 2.57 -18.34 40.33
CA THR A 457 2.15 -19.74 40.16
C THR A 457 1.35 -20.19 41.38
N GLY A 458 0.23 -20.87 41.16
CA GLY A 458 -0.69 -21.27 42.23
C GLY A 458 -1.69 -20.19 42.68
N ALA A 459 -1.59 -18.95 42.17
CA ALA A 459 -2.52 -17.86 42.51
C ALA A 459 -3.94 -18.00 41.91
N GLY A 460 -4.18 -19.04 41.10
CA GLY A 460 -5.50 -19.32 40.52
C GLY A 460 -5.73 -18.72 39.13
N LYS A 461 -4.68 -18.59 38.30
CA LYS A 461 -4.73 -18.03 36.94
C LYS A 461 -5.84 -18.64 36.07
N THR A 462 -5.92 -19.96 36.01
CA THR A 462 -6.89 -20.65 35.16
C THR A 462 -8.31 -20.32 35.59
N PHE A 463 -8.61 -20.42 36.89
CA PHE A 463 -9.91 -20.07 37.43
C PHE A 463 -10.27 -18.59 37.17
N THR A 464 -9.32 -17.66 37.31
CA THR A 464 -9.52 -16.24 36.96
C THR A 464 -9.97 -16.07 35.51
N VAL A 465 -9.30 -16.75 34.57
CA VAL A 465 -9.63 -16.63 33.15
C VAL A 465 -10.97 -17.28 32.82
N VAL A 466 -11.33 -18.39 33.47
CA VAL A 466 -12.64 -19.01 33.28
C VAL A 466 -13.76 -18.11 33.81
N THR A 467 -13.60 -17.54 35.01
CA THR A 467 -14.55 -16.55 35.58
C THR A 467 -14.73 -15.35 34.67
N GLU A 468 -13.64 -14.77 34.17
CA GLU A 468 -13.71 -13.65 33.24
C GLU A 468 -14.38 -14.05 31.91
N SER A 469 -14.06 -15.24 31.38
CA SER A 469 -14.66 -15.73 30.14
C SER A 469 -16.17 -15.87 30.28
N TYR A 470 -16.65 -16.41 31.40
CA TYR A 470 -18.08 -16.43 31.72
C TYR A 470 -18.67 -15.01 31.69
N ARG A 471 -18.06 -14.06 32.42
CA ARG A 471 -18.58 -12.69 32.53
C ARG A 471 -18.63 -11.99 31.17
N LEU A 472 -17.60 -12.15 30.35
CA LEU A 472 -17.57 -11.59 28.99
C LEU A 472 -18.64 -12.19 28.07
N LEU A 473 -18.90 -13.50 28.18
CA LEU A 473 -19.93 -14.18 27.41
C LEU A 473 -21.34 -13.73 27.84
N GLU A 474 -21.59 -13.72 29.14
CA GLU A 474 -22.90 -13.43 29.73
C GLU A 474 -23.25 -11.95 29.67
N TYR A 475 -22.35 -11.08 30.14
CA TYR A 475 -22.65 -9.66 30.37
C TYR A 475 -22.19 -8.74 29.23
N ALA A 476 -21.08 -9.07 28.56
CA ALA A 476 -20.60 -8.28 27.43
C ALA A 476 -21.12 -8.78 26.07
N GLY A 477 -21.80 -9.92 26.03
CA GLY A 477 -22.30 -10.53 24.80
C GLY A 477 -21.19 -10.95 23.84
N VAL A 478 -19.98 -11.26 24.36
CA VAL A 478 -18.91 -11.88 23.59
C VAL A 478 -19.41 -13.23 23.07
N LYS A 479 -19.07 -13.57 21.83
CA LYS A 479 -19.57 -14.80 21.19
C LYS A 479 -18.59 -15.96 21.29
N ARG A 480 -17.29 -15.67 21.35
CA ARG A 480 -16.21 -16.66 21.35
C ARG A 480 -15.04 -16.11 22.15
N VAL A 481 -14.46 -16.97 22.98
CA VAL A 481 -13.20 -16.73 23.69
C VAL A 481 -12.20 -17.81 23.23
N LEU A 482 -10.99 -17.41 22.87
CA LEU A 482 -9.91 -18.32 22.49
C LEU A 482 -8.88 -18.34 23.62
N PHE A 483 -8.75 -19.49 24.27
CA PHE A 483 -7.73 -19.72 25.30
C PHE A 483 -6.53 -20.45 24.69
N LEU A 484 -5.34 -19.85 24.80
CA LEU A 484 -4.11 -20.38 24.22
C LEU A 484 -3.12 -20.78 25.31
N VAL A 485 -2.52 -21.95 25.16
CA VAL A 485 -1.51 -22.51 26.07
C VAL A 485 -0.33 -23.07 25.30
N ASP A 486 0.81 -23.15 25.96
CA ASP A 486 2.06 -23.65 25.37
C ASP A 486 2.12 -25.18 25.26
N ARG A 487 1.44 -25.91 26.16
CA ARG A 487 1.55 -27.38 26.27
C ARG A 487 0.19 -28.07 26.38
N ASN A 488 0.07 -29.28 25.84
CA ASN A 488 -1.17 -30.06 25.82
C ASN A 488 -1.74 -30.31 27.23
N ASN A 489 -0.90 -30.65 28.21
CA ASN A 489 -1.34 -30.91 29.58
C ASN A 489 -1.94 -29.67 30.26
N LEU A 490 -1.44 -28.46 29.94
CA LEU A 490 -2.04 -27.20 30.39
C LEU A 490 -3.39 -26.95 29.71
N GLY A 491 -3.55 -27.44 28.47
CA GLY A 491 -4.80 -27.40 27.73
C GLY A 491 -5.87 -28.27 28.38
N GLU A 492 -5.53 -29.53 28.68
CA GLU A 492 -6.42 -30.47 29.39
C GLU A 492 -6.83 -29.94 30.77
N GLN A 493 -5.89 -29.31 31.50
CA GLN A 493 -6.20 -28.65 32.78
C GLN A 493 -7.19 -27.50 32.60
N ALA A 494 -6.98 -26.64 31.59
CA ALA A 494 -7.91 -25.56 31.32
C ALA A 494 -9.29 -26.08 30.90
N GLU A 495 -9.36 -27.07 30.01
CA GLU A 495 -10.61 -27.70 29.60
C GLU A 495 -11.39 -28.28 30.78
N SER A 496 -10.70 -28.97 31.69
CA SER A 496 -11.29 -29.47 32.93
C SER A 496 -11.86 -28.34 33.80
N GLU A 497 -11.13 -27.24 33.96
CA GLU A 497 -11.61 -26.06 34.71
C GLU A 497 -12.82 -25.41 34.04
N TYR A 498 -12.81 -25.22 32.71
CA TYR A 498 -13.98 -24.72 31.97
C TYR A 498 -15.21 -25.64 32.13
N THR A 499 -15.00 -26.95 32.12
CA THR A 499 -16.09 -27.95 32.23
C THR A 499 -16.69 -27.99 33.62
N ASN A 500 -15.85 -27.85 34.66
CA ASN A 500 -16.27 -27.94 36.06
C ASN A 500 -16.71 -26.58 36.65
N PHE A 501 -16.56 -25.49 35.90
CA PHE A 501 -16.92 -24.16 36.37
C PHE A 501 -18.43 -24.04 36.64
N THR A 502 -18.77 -23.64 37.87
CA THR A 502 -20.15 -23.40 38.25
C THR A 502 -20.48 -21.93 38.07
N VAL A 503 -21.49 -21.65 37.24
CA VAL A 503 -21.96 -20.29 36.99
C VAL A 503 -22.56 -19.70 38.28
N PRO A 504 -22.06 -18.56 38.78
CA PRO A 504 -22.51 -17.96 40.05
C PRO A 504 -24.03 -17.71 40.14
N ASP A 505 -24.69 -17.46 39.00
CA ASP A 505 -26.11 -17.13 38.91
C ASP A 505 -27.04 -18.34 38.68
N GLN A 506 -26.47 -19.53 38.46
CA GLN A 506 -27.23 -20.78 38.49
C GLN A 506 -27.15 -21.40 39.88
N ARG A 507 -28.11 -21.08 40.76
CA ARG A 507 -28.38 -21.96 41.91
C ARG A 507 -28.66 -23.35 41.34
N PRO A 508 -27.99 -24.42 41.82
CA PRO A 508 -28.34 -25.77 41.39
C PRO A 508 -29.80 -26.00 41.78
N ALA A 509 -30.66 -26.35 40.81
CA ALA A 509 -31.90 -27.02 41.13
C ALA A 509 -31.53 -28.24 41.97
N ALA A 510 -32.09 -28.32 43.18
CA ALA A 510 -31.82 -29.39 44.13
C ALA A 510 -31.87 -30.75 43.39
N ARG A 511 -30.72 -31.43 43.30
CA ARG A 511 -30.67 -32.82 42.89
C ARG A 511 -31.17 -33.67 44.06
N GLU A 512 -32.49 -33.71 44.24
CA GLU A 512 -33.13 -34.85 44.88
C GLU A 512 -33.13 -35.99 43.86
N GLY A 513 -32.14 -36.87 43.99
CA GLY A 513 -32.00 -38.04 43.13
C GLY A 513 -31.06 -39.03 43.79
N ARG A 514 -31.64 -39.88 44.65
CA ARG A 514 -30.98 -41.07 45.20
C ARG A 514 -30.37 -41.89 44.06
N THR A 515 -29.11 -42.30 44.20
CA THR A 515 -28.70 -43.60 43.65
C THR A 515 -27.65 -44.21 44.57
N GLU A 516 -28.00 -45.41 45.03
CA GLU A 516 -27.30 -46.23 46.00
C GLU A 516 -25.92 -46.67 45.51
N VAL A 517 -25.03 -46.83 46.48
CA VAL A 517 -23.78 -47.58 46.35
C VAL A 517 -24.13 -49.05 46.09
N SER A 518 -23.58 -49.64 45.04
CA SER A 518 -23.40 -51.09 44.96
C SER A 518 -22.03 -51.41 44.40
N ASN A 519 -21.17 -51.94 45.26
CA ASN A 519 -19.92 -52.60 44.88
C ASN A 519 -20.26 -53.91 44.14
N ARG A 520 -19.65 -54.12 42.97
CA ARG A 520 -18.98 -55.37 42.60
C ARG A 520 -17.96 -55.12 41.51
#